data_AF-A0AAV5L9N2-F1
#
_entry.id   AF-A0AAV5L9N2-F1
#
_cell.length_a   1.000
_cell.length_b   1.000
_cell.length_c   1.000
_cell.angle_alpha   90.00
_cell.angle_beta   90.00
_cell.angle_gamma   90.00
#
_symmetry.space_group_name_H-M   'P 1'
#
loop_
_entity.id
_entity.type
_entity.pdbx_description
1 polymer ?
#
loop_
_entity_poly.entity_id
_entity_poly.type
_entity_poly.pdbx_seq_one_letter_code
_entity_poly.pdbx_strand_id
1 'polypeptide(L)' 'MRKLHLIWVTACMHIEVYKYPAWSDVIEIEIWFQGEGKIGTRRDWILNDFATGQVIRRATWWI' A
#
# COMPACT_ATOMS: atom_id res chain seq x y z
N MET A 1 -16.38 -10.37 -10.75
CA MET A 1 -16.64 -9.75 -9.45
C MET A 1 -18.12 -9.43 -9.26
N ARG A 2 -18.63 -8.29 -9.76
CA ARG A 2 -20.01 -7.82 -9.46
C ARG A 2 -21.14 -8.77 -9.85
N LYS A 3 -21.09 -9.38 -11.04
CA LYS A 3 -22.11 -10.38 -11.50
C LYS A 3 -22.10 -11.68 -10.70
N LEU A 4 -20.96 -12.01 -10.08
CA LEU A 4 -20.78 -13.23 -9.27
C LEU A 4 -20.92 -12.95 -7.77
N HIS A 5 -21.33 -11.73 -7.39
CA HIS A 5 -21.46 -11.29 -5.99
C HIS A 5 -20.17 -11.47 -5.16
N LEU A 6 -19.01 -11.36 -5.81
CA LEU A 6 -17.71 -11.46 -5.14
C LEU A 6 -17.20 -10.08 -4.72
N ILE A 7 -16.60 -10.02 -3.53
CA ILE A 7 -15.91 -8.86 -2.97
C ILE A 7 -14.42 -9.18 -2.75
N TRP A 8 -13.60 -8.14 -2.73
CA TRP A 8 -12.21 -8.25 -2.28
C TRP A 8 -12.17 -8.12 -0.76
N VAL A 9 -11.41 -9.00 -0.12
CA VAL A 9 -11.21 -9.00 1.33
C VAL A 9 -9.71 -8.97 1.57
N THR A 10 -9.24 -8.00 2.35
CA THR A 10 -7.84 -7.96 2.74
C THR A 10 -7.58 -9.05 3.77
N ALA A 11 -6.73 -10.01 3.43
CA ALA A 11 -6.39 -11.13 4.29
C ALA A 11 -5.32 -10.75 5.34
N CYS A 12 -4.32 -9.96 4.93
CA CYS A 12 -3.23 -9.55 5.80
C CYS A 12 -2.68 -8.18 5.37
N MET A 13 -2.15 -7.42 6.32
CA MET A 13 -1.53 -6.12 6.11
C MET A 13 -0.26 -6.01 6.95
N HIS A 14 0.87 -5.80 6.30
CA HIS A 14 2.16 -5.55 6.94
C HIS A 14 2.58 -4.11 6.69
N ILE A 15 2.99 -3.42 7.75
CA ILE A 15 3.29 -1.99 7.73
C ILE A 15 4.61 -1.74 8.45
N GLU A 16 5.54 -1.10 7.74
CA GLU A 16 6.81 -0.61 8.28
C GLU A 16 6.81 0.92 8.25
N VAL A 17 6.89 1.55 9.42
CA VAL A 17 6.93 3.02 9.56
C VAL A 17 8.33 3.42 10.02
N TYR A 18 9.02 4.23 9.22
CA TYR A 18 10.35 4.75 9.57
C TYR A 18 10.27 6.13 10.22
N LYS A 19 9.33 6.97 9.76
CA LYS A 19 9.07 8.30 10.30
C LYS A 19 7.57 8.62 10.21
N TYR A 20 7.07 9.41 11.14
CA TYR A 20 5.72 9.95 11.06
C TYR A 20 5.79 11.37 10.46
N PRO A 21 4.94 11.70 9.48
CA PRO A 21 4.87 13.05 8.94
C PRO A 21 4.30 14.01 9.99
N ALA A 22 4.75 15.26 9.95
CA ALA A 22 4.17 16.34 10.73
C ALA A 22 2.98 16.95 9.99
N TRP A 23 2.25 17.81 10.70
CA TRP A 23 1.18 18.58 10.07
C TRP A 23 1.77 19.52 9.00
N SER A 24 1.08 19.65 7.87
CA SER A 24 1.51 20.39 6.68
C SER A 24 2.61 19.75 5.82
N ASP A 25 3.12 18.57 6.19
CA ASP A 25 4.05 17.83 5.33
C ASP A 25 3.32 17.26 4.10
N VAL A 26 3.95 17.36 2.93
CA VAL A 26 3.45 16.77 1.68
C VAL A 26 4.11 15.42 1.47
N ILE A 27 3.29 14.39 1.29
CA ILE A 27 3.75 13.02 1.05
C ILE A 27 3.31 12.56 -0.33
N GLU A 28 4.20 11.86 -1.02
CA GLU A 28 3.89 11.14 -2.24
C GLU A 28 3.56 9.69 -1.88
N ILE A 29 2.48 9.18 -2.48
CA ILE A 29 2.01 7.82 -2.25
C ILE A 29 2.06 7.07 -3.57
N GLU A 30 2.98 6.12 -3.68
CA GLU A 30 3.07 5.21 -4.81
C GLU A 30 2.36 3.91 -4.45
N ILE A 31 1.45 3.46 -5.32
CA ILE A 31 0.68 2.23 -5.12
C ILE A 31 0.71 1.43 -6.41
N TRP A 32 1.08 0.16 -6.32
CA TRP A 32 1.01 -0.76 -7.46
C TRP A 32 0.49 -2.12 -7.04
N PHE A 33 0.04 -2.86 -8.05
CA PHE A 33 -0.50 -4.20 -7.90
C PHE A 33 0.46 -5.20 -8.48
N GLN A 34 0.62 -6.31 -7.78
CA GLN A 34 1.36 -7.47 -8.24
C GLN A 34 0.49 -8.70 -8.10
N GLY A 35 0.42 -9.51 -9.17
CA GLY A 35 -0.27 -10.79 -9.11
C GLY A 35 0.46 -11.75 -8.17
N GLU A 36 -0.24 -12.34 -7.21
CA GLU A 36 0.31 -13.32 -6.29
C GLU A 36 -0.47 -14.64 -6.39
N GLY A 37 0.03 -15.54 -7.24
CA GLY A 37 -0.64 -16.81 -7.52
C GLY A 37 -1.92 -16.65 -8.36
N LYS A 38 -2.86 -17.59 -8.20
CA LYS A 38 -4.10 -17.67 -9.02
C LYS A 38 -5.30 -16.92 -8.42
N ILE A 39 -5.31 -16.70 -7.11
CA ILE A 39 -6.47 -16.21 -6.36
C ILE A 39 -6.11 -14.91 -5.62
N GLY A 40 -4.85 -14.77 -5.20
CA GLY A 40 -4.38 -13.63 -4.44
C GLY A 40 -3.86 -12.50 -5.32
N THR A 41 -3.98 -11.28 -4.81
CA THR A 41 -3.29 -10.11 -5.35
C THR A 41 -2.57 -9.41 -4.22
N ARG A 42 -1.29 -9.17 -4.43
CA ARG A 42 -0.50 -8.30 -3.57
C ARG A 42 -0.66 -6.88 -4.04
N ARG A 43 -0.84 -5.96 -3.10
CA ARG A 43 -0.71 -4.54 -3.42
C ARG A 43 0.33 -3.92 -2.49
N ASP A 44 1.29 -3.24 -3.09
CA ASP A 44 2.38 -2.63 -2.37
C ASP A 44 2.22 -1.12 -2.44
N TRP A 45 2.68 -0.47 -1.38
CA TRP A 45 2.65 0.97 -1.26
C TRP A 45 3.91 1.48 -0.58
N ILE A 46 4.45 2.53 -1.17
CA ILE A 46 5.60 3.27 -0.66
C ILE A 46 5.16 4.71 -0.47
N LEU A 47 5.45 5.26 0.70
CA LEU A 47 5.28 6.67 0.99
C LEU A 47 6.65 7.34 0.96
N ASN A 48 6.76 8.40 0.17
CA ASN A 48 7.93 9.24 0.08
C ASN A 48 7.61 10.64 0.61
N ASP A 49 8.54 11.24 1.32
CA ASP A 49 8.46 12.66 1.69
C ASP A 49 8.77 13.48 0.44
N PHE A 50 7.84 14.35 0.04
CA PHE A 50 7.97 15.12 -1.19
C PHE A 50 9.15 16.12 -1.13
N ALA A 51 9.46 16.64 0.06
CA ALA A 51 10.51 17.64 0.22
C ALA A 51 11.91 17.01 0.21
N THR A 52 12.05 15.81 0.77
CA THR A 52 13.36 15.15 0.95
C THR A 52 13.59 13.96 0.02
N GLY A 53 12.54 13.44 -0.62
CA GLY A 53 12.58 12.22 -1.42
C GLY A 53 12.82 10.95 -0.59
N GLN A 54 12.76 11.03 0.75
CA GLN A 54 13.03 9.88 1.61
C GLN A 54 11.79 9.01 1.80
N VAL A 55 12.00 7.69 1.83
CA VAL A 55 10.93 6.73 2.14
C VAL A 55 10.55 6.86 3.61
N ILE A 56 9.31 7.23 3.87
CA ILE A 56 8.75 7.42 5.21
C ILE A 56 8.08 6.15 5.73
N ARG A 57 7.47 5.38 4.82
CA ARG A 57 6.72 4.16 5.14
C ARG A 57 6.72 3.21 3.96
N ARG A 58 6.71 1.92 4.26
CA ARG A 58 6.43 0.85 3.31
C ARG A 58 5.34 -0.02 3.87
N ALA A 59 4.49 -0.53 3.00
CA ALA A 59 3.52 -1.49 3.43
C ALA A 59 3.06 -2.37 2.28
N THR A 60 2.58 -3.54 2.68
CA THR A 60 2.14 -4.59 1.79
C THR A 60 0.84 -5.13 2.36
N TRP A 61 -0.17 -5.27 1.51
CA TRP A 61 -1.37 -6.01 1.87
C TRP A 61 -1.67 -7.09 0.82
N TRP A 62 -2.22 -8.18 1.34
CA TRP A 62 -2.64 -9.33 0.57
C TRP A 62 -4.16 -9.33 0.46
N ILE A 63 -4.63 -9.52 -0.75
CA ILE A 63 -6.04 -9.61 -1.13
C ILE A 63 -6.29 -11.00 -1.71
#